data_AF-A0A452Z0K1-F1
#
_entry.id   AF-A0A452Z0K1-F1
#
_cell.length_a   1.000
_cell.length_b   1.000
_cell.length_c   1.000
_cell.angle_alpha   90.00
_cell.angle_beta   90.00
_cell.angle_gamma   90.00
#
_symmetry.space_group_name_H-M   'P 1'
#
loop_
_entity.id
_entity.type
_entity.pdbx_description
1 polymer ?
#
loop_
_entity_poly.entity_id
_entity_poly.type
_entity_poly.pdbx_seq_one_letter_code
_entity_poly.pdbx_strand_id
1 'polypeptide(L)'
;WLLATTRLSMADDGAAAGVDPSPSSPPIHPAAPDNPPIDAASFTHTPYYCEENVHLLCKELIRAGLADPAGNDLYAVFVSNEEKKIPLWYQKASRTNDGFVLWDYHVICIQSRRNKGDVLDLVWDLDSSLPFPCPFLQYIADAIQPLAFGDSIYGR
;
A
#
# COMPACT_ATOMS: atom_id res chain seq x y z
N TRP A 1 12.55 7.14 14.49
CA TRP A 1 12.24 6.11 13.47
C TRP A 1 11.62 4.88 14.14
N LEU A 2 10.29 4.81 14.25
CA LEU A 2 9.62 3.56 14.63
C LEU A 2 8.57 3.27 13.57
N LEU A 3 8.98 2.52 12.53
CA LEU A 3 8.04 1.89 11.62
C LEU A 3 7.35 0.76 12.39
N ALA A 4 6.24 1.10 13.06
CA ALA A 4 5.49 0.19 13.91
C ALA A 4 4.69 -0.81 13.05
N THR A 5 5.40 -1.78 12.47
CA THR A 5 4.82 -2.82 11.60
C THR A 5 4.22 -3.94 12.44
N THR A 6 2.93 -3.86 12.73
CA THR A 6 2.19 -4.95 13.40
C THR A 6 1.71 -5.97 12.37
N ARG A 7 2.34 -7.14 12.32
CA ARG A 7 1.91 -8.29 11.50
C ARG A 7 0.84 -9.10 12.24
N LEU A 8 -0.28 -9.42 11.58
CA LEU A 8 -1.21 -10.44 12.06
C LEU A 8 -0.66 -11.85 11.79
N SER A 9 -0.88 -12.79 12.71
CA SER A 9 -0.31 -14.14 12.68
C SER A 9 -1.33 -15.19 13.11
N MET A 10 -1.55 -16.21 12.28
CA MET A 10 -2.23 -17.48 12.60
C MET A 10 -1.53 -18.62 11.82
N ALA A 11 -1.68 -19.87 12.27
CA ALA A 11 -0.71 -20.94 12.02
C ALA A 11 -1.12 -22.04 10.99
N ASP A 12 -0.09 -22.46 10.25
CA ASP A 12 0.28 -23.73 9.56
C ASP A 12 -0.73 -24.80 9.10
N ASP A 13 -0.51 -25.36 7.89
CA ASP A 13 0.02 -26.73 7.62
C ASP A 13 -0.25 -27.22 6.16
N GLY A 14 0.73 -27.84 5.46
CA GLY A 14 0.45 -28.71 4.27
C GLY A 14 1.43 -28.73 3.06
N ALA A 15 1.73 -29.93 2.50
CA ALA A 15 2.81 -30.21 1.51
C ALA A 15 2.38 -31.31 0.46
N ALA A 16 3.07 -31.68 -0.65
CA ALA A 16 4.32 -31.30 -1.35
C ALA A 16 4.41 -31.94 -2.79
N ALA A 17 5.48 -31.64 -3.56
CA ALA A 17 5.99 -32.31 -4.80
C ALA A 17 5.18 -32.18 -6.13
N GLY A 18 5.74 -32.30 -7.35
CA GLY A 18 7.13 -32.42 -7.86
C GLY A 18 7.22 -32.84 -9.37
N VAL A 19 8.43 -32.80 -9.99
CA VAL A 19 8.87 -33.38 -11.32
C VAL A 19 8.97 -32.43 -12.56
N ASP A 20 9.90 -32.79 -13.47
CA ASP A 20 10.76 -31.99 -14.41
C ASP A 20 10.31 -31.83 -15.90
N PRO A 21 11.03 -31.03 -16.76
CA PRO A 21 10.52 -30.46 -18.03
C PRO A 21 11.21 -30.90 -19.35
N SER A 22 10.63 -30.53 -20.52
CA SER A 22 11.26 -30.17 -21.83
C SER A 22 10.20 -29.92 -22.95
N PRO A 23 10.48 -29.32 -24.14
CA PRO A 23 10.91 -27.94 -24.32
C PRO A 23 10.14 -27.12 -25.42
N SER A 24 10.17 -25.79 -25.27
CA SER A 24 10.06 -24.74 -26.32
C SER A 24 8.81 -24.63 -27.24
N SER A 25 8.11 -23.51 -27.08
CA SER A 25 7.36 -22.79 -28.14
C SER A 25 7.38 -21.28 -27.82
N PRO A 26 7.28 -20.36 -28.81
CA PRO A 26 7.40 -18.92 -28.59
C PRO A 26 6.21 -18.33 -27.82
N PRO A 27 6.36 -17.13 -27.19
CA PRO A 27 5.47 -16.69 -26.13
C PRO A 27 4.11 -16.21 -26.67
N ILE A 28 3.07 -16.98 -26.38
CA ILE A 28 1.73 -16.43 -26.22
C ILE A 28 1.76 -15.67 -24.90
N HIS A 29 1.90 -14.34 -24.94
CA HIS A 29 1.59 -13.52 -23.77
C HIS A 29 0.13 -13.78 -23.39
N PRO A 30 -0.17 -14.32 -22.20
CA PRO A 30 -1.54 -14.29 -21.72
C PRO A 30 -1.89 -12.83 -21.52
N ALA A 31 -2.98 -12.37 -22.13
CA ALA A 31 -3.59 -11.11 -21.74
C ALA A 31 -3.81 -11.17 -20.23
N ALA A 32 -3.34 -10.15 -19.51
CA ALA A 32 -3.59 -10.06 -18.08
C ALA A 32 -5.11 -10.12 -17.86
N PRO A 33 -5.61 -10.83 -16.83
CA PRO A 33 -7.05 -10.84 -16.57
C PRO A 33 -7.52 -9.42 -16.35
N ASP A 34 -8.51 -8.99 -17.15
CA ASP A 34 -9.18 -7.69 -17.06
C ASP A 34 -10.01 -7.59 -15.76
N ASN A 35 -9.32 -7.56 -14.62
CA ASN A 35 -9.95 -7.14 -13.38
C ASN A 35 -10.39 -5.67 -13.55
N PRO A 36 -11.64 -5.33 -13.23
CA PRO A 36 -12.09 -3.95 -13.33
C PRO A 36 -11.24 -3.04 -12.43
N PRO A 37 -10.99 -1.79 -12.84
CA PRO A 37 -10.23 -0.85 -12.02
C PRO A 37 -10.88 -0.69 -10.65
N ILE A 38 -10.07 -0.79 -9.60
CA ILE A 38 -10.55 -0.77 -8.22
C ILE A 38 -10.83 0.69 -7.83
N ASP A 39 -12.09 1.02 -7.60
CA ASP A 39 -12.49 2.35 -7.18
C ASP A 39 -12.30 2.54 -5.67
N ALA A 40 -11.52 3.57 -5.29
CA ALA A 40 -11.35 3.99 -3.90
C ALA A 40 -12.69 4.34 -3.22
N ALA A 41 -13.66 4.86 -3.96
CA ALA A 41 -14.99 5.22 -3.45
C ALA A 41 -15.87 4.01 -3.07
N SER A 42 -15.45 2.78 -3.40
CA SER A 42 -16.13 1.55 -2.98
C SER A 42 -15.79 1.10 -1.55
N PHE A 43 -14.78 1.71 -0.92
CA PHE A 43 -14.36 1.40 0.44
C PHE A 43 -14.97 2.36 1.45
N THR A 44 -15.23 1.87 2.67
CA THR A 44 -15.63 2.71 3.80
C THR A 44 -14.51 3.70 4.13
N HIS A 45 -14.83 5.00 4.11
CA HIS A 45 -13.90 6.08 4.43
C HIS A 45 -14.58 7.10 5.34
N THR A 46 -13.95 7.37 6.49
CA THR A 46 -14.27 8.49 7.37
C THR A 46 -13.05 9.42 7.40
N PRO A 47 -13.16 10.67 6.91
CA PRO A 47 -12.03 11.61 6.93
C PRO A 47 -11.45 11.77 8.34
N TYR A 48 -10.13 11.81 8.44
CA TYR A 48 -9.36 11.93 9.69
C TYR A 48 -9.35 10.69 10.62
N TYR A 49 -9.86 9.54 10.17
CA TYR A 49 -9.78 8.24 10.86
C TYR A 49 -9.03 7.20 9.99
N CYS A 50 -7.85 7.58 9.49
CA CYS A 50 -7.04 6.80 8.55
C CYS A 50 -6.70 5.38 9.06
N GLU A 51 -6.56 5.21 10.38
CA GLU A 51 -6.32 3.96 11.08
C GLU A 51 -7.51 2.98 11.01
N GLU A 52 -8.74 3.48 11.19
CA GLU A 52 -9.96 2.68 11.02
C GLU A 52 -10.22 2.39 9.54
N ASN A 53 -10.00 3.38 8.66
CA ASN A 53 -10.13 3.24 7.22
C ASN A 53 -9.20 2.14 6.69
N VAL A 54 -7.92 2.14 7.09
CA VAL A 54 -6.94 1.11 6.72
C VAL A 54 -7.29 -0.25 7.31
N HIS A 55 -7.80 -0.32 8.55
CA HIS A 55 -8.28 -1.59 9.12
C HIS A 55 -9.42 -2.21 8.30
N LEU A 56 -10.41 -1.40 7.90
CA LEU A 56 -11.54 -1.86 7.07
C LEU A 56 -11.08 -2.22 5.65
N LEU A 57 -10.26 -1.38 5.04
CA LEU A 57 -9.62 -1.63 3.74
C LEU A 57 -8.89 -2.98 3.70
N CYS A 58 -8.02 -3.28 4.67
CA CYS A 58 -7.33 -4.56 4.72
C CYS A 58 -8.29 -5.76 4.78
N LYS A 59 -9.37 -5.65 5.56
CA LYS A 59 -10.40 -6.71 5.65
C LYS A 59 -11.15 -6.88 4.33
N GLU A 60 -11.45 -5.80 3.63
CA GLU A 60 -12.10 -5.84 2.32
C GLU A 60 -11.19 -6.39 1.22
N LEU A 61 -9.88 -6.07 1.24
CA LEU A 61 -8.90 -6.67 0.32
C LEU A 61 -8.80 -8.20 0.50
N ILE A 62 -8.78 -8.68 1.74
CA ILE A 62 -8.82 -10.12 2.06
C ILE A 62 -10.15 -10.72 1.60
N ARG A 63 -11.30 -10.11 1.95
CA ARG A 63 -12.64 -10.58 1.60
C ARG A 63 -12.87 -10.66 0.08
N ALA A 64 -12.27 -9.74 -0.68
CA ALA A 64 -12.34 -9.70 -2.13
C ALA A 64 -11.34 -10.62 -2.85
N GLY A 65 -10.47 -11.33 -2.12
CA GLY A 65 -9.42 -12.17 -2.71
C GLY A 65 -8.31 -11.37 -3.41
N LEU A 66 -8.14 -10.09 -3.05
CA LEU A 66 -7.13 -9.19 -3.60
C LEU A 66 -5.81 -9.22 -2.82
N ALA A 67 -5.79 -9.88 -1.67
CA ALA A 67 -4.67 -10.06 -0.75
C ALA A 67 -4.58 -11.52 -0.26
N ASP A 68 -3.50 -11.87 0.45
CA ASP A 68 -3.34 -13.17 1.10
C ASP A 68 -4.53 -13.44 2.05
N PRO A 69 -5.12 -14.65 2.09
CA PRO A 69 -6.28 -14.93 2.96
C PRO A 69 -6.02 -14.73 4.46
N ALA A 70 -4.76 -14.80 4.90
CA ALA A 70 -4.34 -14.51 6.28
C ALA A 70 -3.70 -13.11 6.43
N GLY A 71 -3.73 -12.29 5.37
CA GLY A 71 -3.20 -10.93 5.35
C GLY A 71 -1.67 -10.84 5.45
N ASN A 72 -0.93 -11.90 5.14
CA ASN A 72 0.53 -11.93 5.30
C ASN A 72 1.27 -10.94 4.38
N ASP A 73 0.64 -10.52 3.28
CA ASP A 73 1.14 -9.53 2.35
C ASP A 73 0.73 -8.10 2.71
N LEU A 74 -0.14 -7.89 3.70
CA LEU A 74 -0.65 -6.57 4.09
C LEU A 74 0.05 -6.03 5.35
N TYR A 75 0.45 -4.76 5.28
CA TYR A 75 1.06 -4.03 6.39
C TYR A 75 0.35 -2.69 6.59
N ALA A 76 -0.28 -2.49 7.76
CA ALA A 76 -0.70 -1.15 8.17
C ALA A 76 0.54 -0.38 8.67
N VAL A 77 0.82 0.76 8.05
CA VAL A 77 2.03 1.56 8.31
C VAL A 77 1.62 2.93 8.81
N PHE A 78 1.98 3.22 10.07
CA PHE A 78 1.85 4.53 10.68
C PHE A 78 3.06 5.39 10.28
N VAL A 79 2.79 6.55 9.69
CA VAL A 79 3.78 7.58 9.34
C VAL A 79 3.59 8.76 10.29
N SER A 80 4.60 9.05 11.12
CA SER A 80 4.63 10.17 12.06
C SER A 80 6.08 10.43 12.49
N ASN A 81 6.33 11.53 13.17
CA ASN A 81 7.63 11.90 13.76
C ASN A 81 7.45 12.43 15.19
N GLU A 82 8.55 12.75 15.87
CA GLU A 82 8.52 13.18 17.29
C GLU A 82 7.71 14.47 17.49
N GLU A 83 7.81 15.38 16.53
CA GLU A 83 7.12 16.67 16.47
C GLU A 83 5.64 16.56 16.08
N LYS A 84 5.20 15.38 15.60
CA LYS A 84 3.88 15.15 14.98
C LYS A 84 3.56 16.19 13.90
N LYS A 85 4.46 16.28 12.93
CA LYS A 85 4.42 17.19 11.77
C LYS A 85 5.02 16.50 10.57
N ILE A 86 4.21 15.64 9.94
CA ILE A 86 4.58 14.94 8.71
C ILE A 86 3.89 15.58 7.49
N PRO A 87 4.63 16.33 6.65
CA PRO A 87 4.06 16.84 5.41
C PRO A 87 3.80 15.70 4.42
N LEU A 88 2.70 15.75 3.67
CA LEU A 88 2.39 14.83 2.58
C LEU A 88 1.81 15.61 1.40
N TRP A 89 2.15 15.18 0.18
CA TRP A 89 1.60 15.71 -1.07
C TRP A 89 0.55 14.78 -1.67
N TYR A 90 -0.19 15.29 -2.66
CA TYR A 90 -1.28 14.57 -3.32
C TYR A 90 -2.28 13.99 -2.31
N GLN A 91 -2.74 14.82 -1.37
CA GLN A 91 -3.73 14.48 -0.36
C GLN A 91 -5.06 15.20 -0.65
N LYS A 92 -6.17 14.45 -0.66
CA LYS A 92 -7.54 14.93 -0.95
C LYS A 92 -8.04 16.01 0.01
N ALA A 93 -7.52 16.03 1.25
CA ALA A 93 -7.85 17.04 2.25
C ALA A 93 -7.18 18.41 2.03
N SER A 94 -6.26 18.52 1.06
CA SER A 94 -5.55 19.76 0.76
C SER A 94 -6.46 20.85 0.18
N ARG A 95 -6.00 22.10 0.31
CA ARG A 95 -6.57 23.28 -0.33
C ARG A 95 -5.65 23.88 -1.42
N THR A 96 -4.51 23.24 -1.68
CA THR A 96 -3.51 23.69 -2.66
C THR A 96 -3.39 22.68 -3.81
N ASN A 97 -3.01 23.17 -4.99
CA ASN A 97 -2.99 22.35 -6.22
C ASN A 97 -1.96 21.21 -6.21
N ASP A 98 -0.95 21.29 -5.34
CA ASP A 98 0.06 20.25 -5.12
C ASP A 98 -0.41 19.16 -4.12
N GLY A 99 -1.61 19.32 -3.54
CA GLY A 99 -2.14 18.38 -2.57
C GLY A 99 -1.41 18.37 -1.23
N PHE A 100 -0.69 19.44 -0.87
CA PHE A 100 0.06 19.51 0.38
C PHE A 100 -0.86 19.52 1.61
N VAL A 101 -0.58 18.66 2.60
CA VAL A 101 -1.18 18.65 3.94
C VAL A 101 -0.08 18.39 4.96
N LEU A 102 -0.12 19.08 6.11
CA LEU A 102 0.74 18.79 7.25
C LEU A 102 -0.07 17.99 8.27
N TRP A 103 0.19 16.70 8.33
CA TRP A 103 -0.47 15.76 9.26
C TRP A 103 0.28 15.66 10.59
N ASP A 104 -0.41 15.23 11.65
CA ASP A 104 0.21 14.83 12.91
C ASP A 104 0.65 13.35 12.86
N TYR A 105 -0.17 12.51 12.24
CA TYR A 105 0.19 11.19 11.72
C TYR A 105 -0.69 10.86 10.50
N HIS A 106 -0.30 9.85 9.74
CA HIS A 106 -1.14 9.24 8.70
C HIS A 106 -0.94 7.73 8.71
N VAL A 107 -1.94 6.97 8.24
CA VAL A 107 -1.87 5.52 8.13
C VAL A 107 -2.18 5.10 6.70
N ILE A 108 -1.29 4.28 6.14
CA ILE A 108 -1.44 3.68 4.81
C ILE A 108 -1.37 2.16 4.92
N CYS A 109 -1.95 1.44 3.95
CA CYS A 109 -1.68 0.02 3.78
C CYS A 109 -0.61 -0.19 2.71
N ILE A 110 0.47 -0.92 3.02
CA ILE A 110 1.39 -1.46 2.03
C ILE A 110 1.02 -2.92 1.77
N GLN A 111 0.84 -3.30 0.51
CA GLN A 111 0.72 -4.68 0.08
C GLN A 111 2.00 -5.14 -0.61
N SER A 112 2.70 -6.15 -0.07
CA SER A 112 3.93 -6.68 -0.68
C SER A 112 3.67 -7.89 -1.58
N ARG A 113 3.61 -7.65 -2.89
CA ARG A 113 3.39 -8.71 -3.89
C ARG A 113 4.72 -9.26 -4.38
N ARG A 114 5.16 -10.36 -3.76
CA ARG A 114 6.38 -11.10 -4.14
C ARG A 114 6.04 -12.22 -5.13
N ASN A 115 6.23 -11.98 -6.43
CA ASN A 115 5.97 -12.99 -7.47
C ASN A 115 7.21 -13.23 -8.35
N LYS A 116 7.83 -14.40 -8.20
CA LYS A 116 8.80 -15.04 -9.12
C LYS A 116 9.79 -14.10 -9.86
N GLY A 117 10.35 -13.11 -9.17
CA GLY A 117 11.38 -12.20 -9.69
C GLY A 117 11.00 -10.72 -9.62
N ASP A 118 9.71 -10.40 -9.71
CA ASP A 118 9.21 -9.03 -9.61
C ASP A 118 8.66 -8.73 -8.20
N VAL A 119 9.07 -7.59 -7.67
CA VAL A 119 8.55 -7.00 -6.42
C VAL A 119 7.67 -5.82 -6.82
N LEU A 120 6.35 -6.02 -6.81
CA LEU A 120 5.36 -4.99 -7.12
C LEU A 120 4.61 -4.63 -5.83
N ASP A 121 5.34 -4.00 -4.92
CA ASP A 121 4.75 -3.46 -3.69
C ASP A 121 3.80 -2.30 -4.04
N LEU A 122 2.63 -2.29 -3.40
CA LEU A 122 1.55 -1.33 -3.64
C LEU A 122 1.24 -0.56 -2.35
N VAL A 123 0.91 0.72 -2.49
CA VAL A 123 0.35 1.55 -1.42
C VAL A 123 -1.13 1.77 -1.68
N TRP A 124 -1.94 1.46 -0.67
CA TRP A 124 -3.36 1.77 -0.63
C TRP A 124 -3.55 2.89 0.40
N ASP A 125 -3.74 4.11 -0.09
CA ASP A 125 -4.08 5.30 0.70
C ASP A 125 -5.43 5.85 0.20
N LEU A 126 -6.45 5.83 1.06
CA LEU A 126 -7.78 6.34 0.73
C LEU A 126 -7.84 7.87 0.75
N ASP A 127 -6.90 8.54 1.41
CA ASP A 127 -6.80 9.99 1.49
C ASP A 127 -5.90 10.59 0.39
N SER A 128 -5.16 9.78 -0.37
CA SER A 128 -4.36 10.25 -1.51
C SER A 128 -5.18 10.50 -2.78
N SER A 129 -4.75 11.45 -3.60
CA SER A 129 -5.19 11.70 -4.99
C SER A 129 -4.29 11.05 -6.06
N LEU A 130 -3.27 10.28 -5.66
CA LEU A 130 -2.50 9.41 -6.55
C LEU A 130 -3.35 8.22 -7.06
N PRO A 131 -2.87 7.42 -8.04
CA PRO A 131 -3.54 6.20 -8.46
C PRO A 131 -3.86 5.27 -7.28
N PHE A 132 -4.98 4.53 -7.36
CA PHE A 132 -5.42 3.64 -6.29
C PHE A 132 -5.59 2.20 -6.82
N PRO A 133 -4.81 1.22 -6.33
CA PRO A 133 -3.59 1.39 -5.52
C PRO A 133 -2.46 2.11 -6.28
N CYS A 134 -1.54 2.72 -5.54
CA CYS A 134 -0.36 3.39 -6.08
C CYS A 134 0.84 2.43 -6.08
N PRO A 135 1.69 2.38 -7.13
CA PRO A 135 2.97 1.69 -7.06
C PRO A 135 3.86 2.28 -5.94
N PHE A 136 4.46 1.44 -5.09
CA PHE A 136 5.17 1.91 -3.89
C PHE A 136 6.24 2.98 -4.19
N LEU A 137 7.09 2.75 -5.20
CA LEU A 137 8.13 3.73 -5.58
C LEU A 137 7.54 5.06 -6.06
N GLN A 138 6.38 5.04 -6.71
CA GLN A 138 5.69 6.27 -7.10
C GLN A 138 5.16 7.00 -5.86
N TYR A 139 4.51 6.29 -4.93
CA TYR A 139 4.00 6.90 -3.69
C TYR A 139 5.12 7.58 -2.86
N ILE A 140 6.29 6.92 -2.75
CA ILE A 140 7.46 7.51 -2.09
C ILE A 140 7.99 8.74 -2.85
N ALA A 141 8.07 8.69 -4.18
CA ALA A 141 8.54 9.80 -4.99
C ALA A 141 7.59 11.02 -4.94
N ASP A 142 6.28 10.79 -5.07
CA ASP A 142 5.28 11.83 -5.30
C ASP A 142 4.66 12.35 -3.99
N ALA A 143 4.22 11.46 -3.09
CA ALA A 143 3.53 11.85 -1.84
C ALA A 143 4.48 12.01 -0.64
N ILE A 144 5.51 11.17 -0.52
CA ILE A 144 6.50 11.30 0.56
C ILE A 144 7.51 12.40 0.24
N GLN A 145 8.18 12.39 -0.93
CA GLN A 145 9.24 13.34 -1.28
C GLN A 145 10.31 13.50 -0.16
N PRO A 146 11.05 12.43 0.21
CA PRO A 146 11.97 12.47 1.35
C PRO A 146 13.09 13.53 1.20
N LEU A 147 13.49 13.87 -0.03
CA LEU A 147 14.51 14.87 -0.31
C LEU A 147 14.01 16.33 -0.16
N ALA A 148 12.71 16.57 -0.07
CA ALA A 148 12.16 17.92 0.05
C ALA A 148 12.46 18.59 1.41
N PHE A 149 12.78 17.79 2.43
CA PHE A 149 13.00 18.30 3.80
C PHE A 149 14.30 17.84 4.48
N GLY A 150 15.02 16.82 3.99
CA GLY A 150 16.39 16.49 4.42
C GLY A 150 16.62 16.54 5.95
N ASP A 151 17.55 17.39 6.40
CA ASP A 151 17.94 17.58 7.82
C ASP A 151 16.93 18.44 8.64
N SER A 152 15.69 18.61 8.17
CA SER A 152 14.64 19.37 8.86
C SER A 152 13.91 18.57 9.93
N ILE A 153 13.25 19.27 10.84
CA ILE A 153 12.27 18.73 11.81
C ILE A 153 11.06 18.02 11.16
N TYR A 154 10.98 17.99 9.82
CA TYR A 154 9.94 17.32 9.04
C TYR A 154 10.38 15.95 8.48
N GLY A 155 11.53 15.42 8.90
CA GLY A 155 11.95 14.03 8.65
C GLY A 155 10.92 13.02 9.19
N ARG A 156 10.83 11.83 8.57
CA ARG A 156 9.76 10.83 8.79
C ARG A 156 10.31 9.40 8.74
#